data_AF-A0A1Z8TWC8-F1
#
_entry.id   AF-A0A1Z8TWC8-F1
#
_cell.length_a   1.000
_cell.length_b   1.000
_cell.length_c   1.000
_cell.angle_alpha   90.00
_cell.angle_beta   90.00
_cell.angle_gamma   90.00
#
_symmetry.space_group_name_H-M   'P 1'
#
loop_
_entity.id
_entity.type
_entity.pdbx_description
1 polymer ?
#
loop_
_entity_poly.entity_id
_entity_poly.type
_entity_poly.pdbx_seq_one_letter_code
_entity_poly.pdbx_strand_id
1 'polypeptide(L)'
;MANINDFKAKLAGGGSRANQFKVTMPFPGYAQVGGEIEELAFLCKGTQLPAMTIPSFTVPFRGRQIKIAGDRTYADWTITVLNDTNFKLRNAFERWSNGINNATDGEGLTNPADYQ
;
A
#
# COMPACT_ATOMS: atom_id res chain seq x y z
N MET A 1 3.02 -17.66 36.30
CA MET A 1 1.82 -16.82 36.16
C MET A 1 2.31 -15.49 35.62
N ALA A 2 1.93 -15.09 34.41
CA ALA A 2 2.44 -13.86 33.79
C ALA A 2 2.03 -12.65 34.65
N ASN A 3 3.01 -11.92 35.19
CA ASN A 3 2.77 -10.73 36.00
C ASN A 3 2.57 -9.53 35.06
N ILE A 4 1.77 -8.53 35.47
CA ILE A 4 1.60 -7.27 34.72
C ILE A 4 2.95 -6.60 34.41
N ASN A 5 3.95 -6.80 35.27
CA ASN A 5 5.31 -6.30 35.08
C ASN A 5 6.01 -6.99 33.90
N ASP A 6 5.78 -8.28 33.67
CA ASP A 6 6.33 -9.01 32.52
C ASP A 6 5.73 -8.47 31.22
N PHE A 7 4.42 -8.15 31.21
CA PHE A 7 3.77 -7.56 30.04
C PHE A 7 4.36 -6.19 29.67
N LYS A 8 4.54 -5.31 30.67
CA LYS A 8 5.16 -3.99 30.45
C LYS A 8 6.63 -4.10 30.02
N ALA A 9 7.37 -5.06 30.56
CA ALA A 9 8.76 -5.31 30.17
C ALA A 9 8.88 -5.81 28.71
N LYS A 10 7.90 -6.60 28.23
CA LYS A 10 7.86 -7.05 26.83
C LYS A 10 7.34 -6.00 25.86
N LEU A 11 6.48 -5.08 26.31
CA LEU A 11 6.08 -3.87 25.57
C LEU A 11 7.04 -2.69 25.85
N ALA A 12 8.35 -2.96 25.85
CA ALA A 12 9.35 -1.92 26.02
C ALA A 12 9.21 -0.89 24.89
N GLY A 13 9.12 0.39 25.25
CA GLY A 13 8.93 1.49 24.29
C GLY A 13 7.47 1.85 23.95
N GLY A 14 6.47 1.22 24.60
CA GLY A 14 5.09 1.70 24.57
C GLY A 14 4.26 1.32 23.33
N GLY A 15 4.76 0.42 22.49
CA GLY A 15 4.08 -0.09 21.29
C GLY A 15 4.01 0.93 20.15
N SER A 16 4.01 0.44 18.91
CA SER A 16 3.82 1.31 17.74
C SER A 16 2.37 1.81 17.68
N ARG A 17 2.21 3.10 17.40
CA ARG A 17 0.90 3.74 17.27
C ARG A 17 0.55 3.91 15.80
N ALA A 18 -0.73 3.74 15.48
CA ALA A 18 -1.23 3.83 14.11
C ALA A 18 -1.13 5.23 13.47
N ASN A 19 -0.70 6.26 14.20
CA ASN A 19 -0.63 7.65 13.73
C ASN A 19 0.80 8.19 13.52
N GLN A 20 1.84 7.45 13.91
CA GLN A 20 3.24 7.88 13.78
C GLN A 20 3.85 7.31 12.50
N PHE A 21 3.27 7.65 11.36
CA PHE A 21 3.74 7.19 10.06
C PHE A 21 3.95 8.36 9.10
N LYS A 22 4.82 8.15 8.11
CA LYS A 22 5.02 9.05 6.98
C LYS A 22 5.04 8.20 5.71
N VAL A 23 4.21 8.54 4.74
CA VAL A 23 4.15 7.85 3.44
C VAL A 23 4.81 8.73 2.40
N THR A 24 5.92 8.27 1.81
CA THR A 24 6.58 8.94 0.70
C THR A 24 6.46 8.05 -0.53
N MET A 25 5.84 8.56 -1.58
CA MET A 25 5.70 7.86 -2.86
C MET A 25 6.25 8.77 -3.97
N PRO A 26 7.36 8.39 -4.62
CA PRO A 26 7.82 9.10 -5.80
C PRO A 26 6.86 8.86 -6.97
N PHE A 27 6.50 9.91 -7.69
CA PHE A 27 5.74 9.78 -8.93
C PHE A 27 6.72 9.66 -10.12
N PRO A 28 6.33 8.94 -11.19
CA PRO A 28 7.08 8.96 -12.45
C PRO A 28 7.25 10.39 -12.97
N GLY A 29 8.36 10.67 -13.67
CA GLY A 29 8.74 12.03 -14.08
C GLY A 29 7.69 12.78 -14.91
N TYR A 30 6.83 12.07 -15.64
CA TYR A 30 5.75 12.69 -16.42
C TYR A 30 4.51 13.07 -15.58
N ALA A 31 4.32 12.42 -14.42
CA ALA A 31 3.20 12.68 -13.52
C ALA A 31 3.53 13.77 -12.49
N GLN A 32 4.82 13.99 -12.24
CA GLN A 32 5.33 14.98 -11.30
C GLN A 32 5.50 16.36 -11.95
N VAL A 33 4.91 17.41 -11.36
CA VAL A 33 5.11 18.82 -11.78
C VAL A 33 5.92 19.60 -10.73
N GLY A 34 6.18 19.00 -9.57
CA GLY A 34 7.18 19.42 -8.58
C GLY A 34 6.58 19.52 -7.18
N GLY A 35 7.17 18.86 -6.18
CA GLY A 35 6.78 18.97 -4.76
C GLY A 35 5.66 18.02 -4.31
N GLU A 36 5.06 17.23 -5.20
CA GLU A 36 3.96 16.30 -4.86
C GLU A 36 4.39 15.20 -3.88
N ILE A 37 5.65 14.78 -3.92
CA ILE A 37 6.21 13.77 -2.99
C ILE A 37 6.18 14.30 -1.55
N GLU A 38 6.59 15.55 -1.37
CA GLU A 38 6.63 16.21 -0.07
C GLU A 38 5.21 16.50 0.43
N GLU A 39 4.36 17.05 -0.43
CA GLU A 39 2.97 17.32 -0.09
C GLU A 39 2.21 16.03 0.26
N LEU A 40 2.44 14.91 -0.45
CA LEU A 40 1.84 13.61 -0.12
C LEU A 40 2.26 13.11 1.26
N ALA A 41 3.51 13.34 1.65
CA ALA A 41 4.00 12.94 2.96
C ALA A 41 3.27 13.63 4.10
N PHE A 42 2.75 14.85 3.88
CA PHE A 42 1.98 15.60 4.87
C PHE A 42 0.46 15.42 4.74
N LEU A 43 -0.04 15.25 3.52
CA LEU A 43 -1.48 15.19 3.23
C LEU A 43 -2.05 13.77 3.29
N CYS A 44 -1.22 12.72 3.30
CA CYS A 44 -1.68 11.35 3.50
C CYS A 44 -2.24 11.16 4.92
N LYS A 45 -3.56 10.97 5.02
CA LYS A 45 -4.29 10.82 6.29
C LYS A 45 -4.32 9.38 6.78
N GLY A 46 -4.36 8.43 5.84
CA GLY A 46 -4.55 7.02 6.18
C GLY A 46 -4.03 6.12 5.08
N THR A 47 -3.40 5.03 5.51
CA THR A 47 -2.94 3.95 4.64
C THR A 47 -3.08 2.64 5.38
N GLN A 48 -3.12 1.54 4.64
CA GLN A 48 -2.99 0.19 5.19
C GLN A 48 -1.76 -0.47 4.60
N LEU A 49 -1.14 -1.39 5.33
CA LEU A 49 -0.10 -2.25 4.76
C LEU A 49 -0.79 -3.31 3.88
N PRO A 50 -0.35 -3.52 2.63
CA PRO A 50 -0.91 -4.55 1.77
C PRO A 50 -0.85 -5.91 2.44
N ALA A 51 -1.99 -6.57 2.56
CA ALA A 51 -2.04 -7.91 3.11
C ALA A 51 -1.41 -8.89 2.13
N MET A 52 -0.51 -9.73 2.64
CA MET A 52 0.01 -10.89 1.91
C MET A 52 -0.75 -12.11 2.39
N THR A 53 -1.56 -12.71 1.52
CA THR A 53 -2.36 -13.88 1.88
C THR A 53 -1.84 -15.12 1.17
N ILE A 54 -1.79 -16.23 1.93
CA ILE A 54 -1.43 -17.54 1.42
C ILE A 54 -2.63 -18.44 1.75
N PRO A 55 -3.50 -18.73 0.76
CA PRO A 55 -4.64 -19.60 0.99
C PRO A 55 -4.15 -21.02 1.30
N SER A 56 -4.81 -21.70 2.24
CA SER A 56 -4.56 -23.12 2.47
C SER A 56 -5.60 -23.96 1.75
N PHE A 57 -5.18 -24.95 0.98
CA PHE A 57 -6.08 -25.97 0.45
C PHE A 57 -5.88 -27.29 1.19
N THR A 58 -6.96 -28.06 1.30
CA THR A 58 -6.96 -29.32 2.05
C THR A 58 -6.88 -30.49 1.08
N VAL A 59 -5.86 -31.33 1.26
CA VAL A 59 -5.72 -32.59 0.53
C VAL A 59 -6.12 -33.73 1.47
N PRO A 60 -7.21 -34.47 1.18
CA PRO A 60 -7.58 -35.64 1.96
C PRO A 60 -6.60 -36.78 1.69
N PHE A 61 -5.97 -37.29 2.73
CA PHE A 61 -5.06 -38.43 2.68
C PHE A 61 -5.35 -39.38 3.83
N ARG A 62 -5.73 -40.62 3.50
CA ARG A 62 -5.96 -41.71 4.48
C ARG A 62 -6.88 -41.32 5.65
N GLY A 63 -8.02 -40.68 5.34
CA GLY A 63 -8.99 -40.26 6.36
C GLY A 63 -8.58 -39.02 7.18
N ARG A 64 -7.42 -38.41 6.88
CA ARG A 64 -6.99 -37.13 7.46
C ARG A 64 -7.03 -36.04 6.39
N GLN A 65 -7.23 -34.81 6.84
CA GLN A 65 -7.20 -33.61 6.02
C GLN A 65 -5.87 -32.89 6.24
N ILE A 66 -4.97 -32.92 5.25
CA ILE A 66 -3.68 -32.23 5.31
C ILE A 66 -3.84 -30.86 4.67
N LYS A 67 -3.51 -29.80 5.40
CA LYS A 67 -3.51 -28.43 4.87
C LYS A 67 -2.17 -28.16 4.18
N ILE A 68 -2.23 -27.75 2.92
CA ILE A 68 -1.09 -27.34 2.12
C ILE A 68 -1.27 -25.85 1.77
N ALA A 69 -0.18 -25.09 1.82
CA ALA A 69 -0.17 -23.71 1.39
C ALA A 69 -0.24 -23.63 -0.14
N GLY A 70 -1.17 -22.83 -0.66
CA GLY A 70 -1.29 -22.50 -2.08
C GLY A 70 -0.45 -21.29 -2.48
N ASP A 71 -0.82 -20.69 -3.61
CA ASP A 71 -0.09 -19.57 -4.19
C ASP A 71 -0.31 -18.26 -3.44
N ARG A 72 0.77 -17.48 -3.34
CA ARG A 72 0.77 -16.19 -2.64
C ARG A 72 0.09 -15.12 -3.48
N THR A 73 -0.81 -14.36 -2.85
CA THR A 73 -1.43 -13.18 -3.44
C THR A 73 -1.19 -11.95 -2.57
N TYR A 74 -1.11 -10.79 -3.21
CA TYR A 74 -0.98 -9.48 -2.56
C TYR A 74 -2.26 -8.69 -2.77
N ALA A 75 -2.81 -8.14 -1.69
CA ALA A 75 -3.97 -7.27 -1.75
C ALA A 75 -3.62 -5.87 -2.29
N ASP A 76 -4.63 -5.18 -2.80
CA ASP A 76 -4.50 -3.80 -3.26
C ASP A 76 -4.06 -2.88 -2.12
N TRP A 77 -3.21 -1.91 -2.46
CA TRP A 77 -2.80 -0.87 -1.52
C TRP A 77 -3.75 0.32 -1.57
N THR A 78 -4.36 0.64 -0.44
CA THR A 78 -5.32 1.75 -0.33
C THR A 78 -4.75 2.90 0.48
N ILE A 79 -4.86 4.11 -0.05
CA ILE A 79 -4.51 5.36 0.62
C ILE A 79 -5.68 6.35 0.64
N THR A 80 -5.73 7.16 1.68
CA THR A 80 -6.63 8.31 1.80
C THR A 80 -5.80 9.57 1.98
N VAL A 81 -5.97 10.52 1.07
CA VAL A 81 -5.21 11.76 1.02
C VAL A 81 -6.18 12.94 1.18
N LEU A 82 -5.77 13.94 1.95
CA LEU A 82 -6.50 15.20 2.05
C LEU A 82 -6.30 16.00 0.76
N ASN A 83 -7.40 16.46 0.18
CA ASN A 83 -7.33 17.27 -1.02
C ASN A 83 -7.06 18.74 -0.67
N ASP A 84 -6.16 19.36 -1.42
CA ASP A 84 -5.85 20.80 -1.32
C ASP A 84 -6.65 21.60 -2.38
N THR A 85 -6.73 22.91 -2.20
CA THR A 85 -7.40 23.90 -3.06
C THR A 85 -6.90 23.92 -4.50
N ASN A 86 -5.64 23.54 -4.73
CA ASN A 86 -5.00 23.48 -6.05
C ASN A 86 -5.16 22.13 -6.76
N PHE A 87 -5.74 21.12 -6.09
CA PHE A 87 -5.94 19.75 -6.60
C PHE A 87 -4.66 19.08 -7.14
N LYS A 88 -3.49 19.51 -6.70
CA LYS A 88 -2.21 19.11 -7.29
C LYS A 88 -1.94 17.61 -7.18
N LEU A 89 -2.13 17.02 -5.99
CA LEU A 89 -1.98 15.58 -5.79
C LEU A 89 -2.99 14.78 -6.60
N ARG A 90 -4.25 15.21 -6.61
CA ARG A 90 -5.30 14.55 -7.40
C ARG A 90 -4.91 14.53 -8.88
N ASN A 91 -4.48 15.67 -9.41
CA ASN A 91 -4.04 15.79 -10.80
C ASN A 91 -2.81 14.91 -11.07
N ALA A 92 -1.89 14.77 -10.12
CA ALA A 92 -0.74 13.87 -10.27
C ALA A 92 -1.17 12.39 -10.35
N PHE A 93 -2.10 11.95 -9.49
CA PHE A 93 -2.67 10.60 -9.58
C PHE A 93 -3.43 10.36 -10.89
N GLU A 94 -4.21 11.35 -11.36
CA GLU A 94 -4.94 11.26 -12.62
C GLU A 94 -3.98 11.21 -13.83
N ARG A 95 -2.91 12.02 -13.84
CA ARG A 95 -1.86 11.97 -14.87
C ARG A 95 -1.12 10.64 -14.88
N TRP A 96 -0.81 10.11 -13.70
CA TRP A 96 -0.17 8.81 -13.57
C TRP A 96 -1.06 7.69 -14.13
N SER A 97 -2.33 7.66 -13.73
CA SER A 97 -3.31 6.70 -14.24
C SER A 97 -3.53 6.83 -15.75
N ASN A 98 -3.55 8.07 -16.26
CA ASN A 98 -3.63 8.35 -17.69
C ASN A 98 -2.38 7.88 -18.43
N GLY A 99 -1.17 8.05 -17.89
CA GLY A 99 0.05 7.50 -18.50
C GLY A 99 0.03 5.98 -18.64
N ILE A 100 -0.62 5.27 -17.72
CA ILE A 100 -0.72 3.79 -17.75
C ILE A 100 -1.70 3.31 -18.82
N ASN A 101 -2.91 3.88 -18.88
CA ASN A 101 -3.98 3.34 -19.75
C ASN A 101 -4.32 4.22 -20.96
N ASN A 102 -4.02 5.51 -20.90
CA ASN A 102 -4.49 6.57 -21.81
C ASN A 102 -6.00 6.48 -22.05
N ALA A 103 -6.78 7.19 -21.24
CA ALA A 103 -8.24 7.07 -21.21
C ALA A 103 -8.95 7.49 -22.52
N THR A 104 -8.28 8.21 -23.41
CA THR A 104 -8.87 8.70 -24.67
C THR A 104 -8.63 7.72 -25.81
N ASP A 105 -7.37 7.33 -26.05
CA ASP A 105 -6.97 6.58 -27.25
C ASP A 105 -6.56 5.13 -26.93
N GLY A 106 -6.46 4.75 -25.65
CA GLY A 106 -6.01 3.42 -25.23
C GLY A 106 -4.52 3.13 -25.50
N GLU A 107 -3.77 4.15 -25.96
CA GLU A 107 -2.34 4.09 -26.22
C GLU A 107 -1.56 4.51 -24.96
N GLY A 108 -1.67 3.71 -23.90
CA GLY A 108 -0.88 3.89 -22.68
C GLY A 108 0.60 3.58 -22.87
N LEU A 109 1.43 3.94 -21.90
CA LEU A 109 2.84 3.57 -21.86
C LEU A 109 2.99 2.04 -21.92
N THR A 110 3.74 1.57 -22.90
CA THR A 110 3.89 0.13 -23.17
C THR A 110 4.98 -0.52 -22.31
N ASN A 111 5.96 0.26 -21.84
CA ASN A 111 7.03 -0.21 -20.98
C ASN A 111 6.64 -0.03 -19.50
N PRO A 112 6.54 -1.12 -18.73
CA PRO A 112 6.25 -1.05 -17.30
C PRO A 112 7.21 -0.20 -16.48
N ALA A 113 8.48 -0.13 -16.89
CA ALA A 113 9.47 0.67 -16.18
C ALA A 113 9.20 2.18 -16.26
N ASP A 114 8.42 2.63 -17.26
CA ASP A 114 8.16 4.05 -17.47
C ASP A 114 7.09 4.57 -16.51
N TYR A 115 6.23 3.70 -15.96
CA TYR A 115 5.13 4.07 -15.06
C TYR A 115 5.22 3.49 -13.64
N GLN A 116 6.29 2.77 -13.31
CA GLN A 116 6.54 2.22 -11.97
C GLN A 116 7.12 3.23 -10.99
#